data_AF-A0A3E1R7M1-F1
#
_entry.id   AF-A0A3E1R7M1-F1
#
_cell.length_a   1.000
_cell.length_b   1.000
_cell.length_c   1.000
_cell.angle_alpha   90.00
_cell.angle_beta   90.00
_cell.angle_gamma   90.00
#
_symmetry.space_group_name_H-M   'P 1'
#
loop_
_entity.id
_entity.type
_entity.pdbx_description
1 polymer ?
#
loop_
_entity_poly.entity_id
_entity_poly.type
_entity_poly.pdbx_seq_one_letter_code
_entity_poly.pdbx_strand_id
1 'polypeptide(L)' 'MIWNSASDFFAMGGYGLYVWGSYAVTAAWMLLEPALAAQRHRAALRAAAELNEEGEQV' A
#
# COMPACT_ATOMS: atom_id res chain seq x y z
N MET A 1 29.51 -14.82 -12.23
CA MET A 1 29.68 -14.71 -10.78
C MET A 1 28.30 -14.86 -10.17
N ILE A 2 28.09 -15.99 -9.48
CA ILE A 2 26.79 -16.43 -8.99
C ILE A 2 26.40 -15.53 -7.82
N TRP A 3 25.34 -14.76 -8.00
CA TRP A 3 24.70 -13.98 -6.95
C TRP A 3 24.20 -14.97 -5.89
N ASN A 4 24.93 -15.12 -4.79
CA ASN A 4 24.79 -16.27 -3.89
C ASN A 4 23.63 -16.09 -2.90
N SER A 5 23.25 -14.86 -2.53
CA SER A 5 22.05 -14.62 -1.72
C SER A 5 21.59 -13.17 -1.71
N ALA A 6 20.31 -12.95 -1.40
CA ALA A 6 19.76 -11.62 -1.10
C ALA A 6 20.46 -10.96 0.11
N SER A 7 21.01 -11.76 1.03
CA SER A 7 21.78 -11.30 2.19
C SER A 7 23.06 -10.54 1.81
N ASP A 8 23.77 -10.91 0.72
CA ASP A 8 24.95 -10.18 0.24
C ASP A 8 24.61 -8.77 -0.28
N PHE A 9 23.39 -8.56 -0.78
CA PHE A 9 22.92 -7.25 -1.25
C PHE A 9 22.55 -6.31 -0.09
N PHE A 10 22.04 -6.84 1.01
CA PHE A 10 21.85 -6.07 2.25
C PHE A 10 23.18 -5.83 2.97
N ALA A 11 24.12 -6.77 2.87
CA ALA A 11 25.42 -6.72 3.52
C ALA A 11 26.52 -5.98 2.73
N MET A 12 26.21 -5.37 1.59
CA MET A 12 27.15 -4.70 0.66
C MET A 12 27.83 -3.41 1.20
N GLY A 13 28.03 -3.29 2.52
CA GLY A 13 28.77 -2.17 3.12
C GLY A 13 27.99 -0.87 3.26
N GLY A 14 26.67 -0.96 3.56
CA GLY A 14 25.83 0.19 3.91
C GLY A 14 24.95 0.77 2.79
N TYR A 15 25.22 0.44 1.52
CA TYR A 15 24.44 0.95 0.37
C TYR A 15 23.08 0.28 0.17
N GLY A 16 22.91 -0.98 0.60
CA GLY A 16 21.65 -1.70 0.46
C GLY A 16 20.49 -1.02 1.18
N LEU A 17 20.76 -0.41 2.35
CA LEU A 17 19.79 0.38 3.11
C LEU A 17 19.29 1.60 2.34
N TYR A 18 20.15 2.28 1.58
CA TYR A 18 19.75 3.44 0.78
C TYR A 18 18.85 3.04 -0.40
N VAL A 19 19.19 1.96 -1.10
CA VAL A 19 18.42 1.49 -2.26
C VAL A 19 17.04 1.01 -1.80
N TRP A 20 17.00 0.09 -0.83
CA TRP A 20 15.73 -0.44 -0.32
C TRP A 20 14.93 0.62 0.43
N GLY A 21 15.58 1.52 1.16
CA GLY A 21 14.92 2.65 1.81
C GLY A 21 14.23 3.57 0.79
N SER A 22 14.91 3.91 -0.31
CA SER A 22 14.33 4.75 -1.37
C SER A 22 13.14 4.07 -2.03
N TYR A 23 13.26 2.78 -2.36
CA TYR A 23 12.16 1.98 -2.90
C TYR A 23 10.97 1.89 -1.94
N ALA A 24 11.23 1.69 -0.64
CA ALA A 24 10.18 1.64 0.38
C ALA A 24 9.47 2.99 0.52
N VAL A 25 10.19 4.11 0.49
CA VAL A 25 9.61 5.46 0.52
C VAL A 25 8.76 5.72 -0.72
N THR A 26 9.26 5.38 -1.91
CA THR A 26 8.49 5.51 -3.15
C THR A 26 7.24 4.65 -3.12
N ALA A 27 7.34 3.38 -2.70
CA ALA A 27 6.19 2.49 -2.58
C ALA A 27 5.17 3.01 -1.57
N ALA A 28 5.62 3.53 -0.42
CA ALA A 28 4.74 4.15 0.57
C ALA A 28 3.98 5.35 -0.02
N TRP A 29 4.65 6.18 -0.81
CA TRP A 29 4.03 7.33 -1.48
C TRP A 29 3.00 6.89 -2.53
N MET A 30 3.35 5.90 -3.36
CA MET A 30 2.43 5.33 -4.35
C MET A 30 1.21 4.65 -3.70
N LEU A 31 1.35 4.13 -2.48
CA LEU A 31 0.25 3.49 -1.74
C LEU A 31 -0.63 4.49 -0.98
N LEU A 32 -0.14 5.69 -0.71
CA LEU A 32 -0.85 6.69 0.09
C LEU A 32 -2.15 7.14 -0.61
N GLU A 33 -2.08 7.46 -1.90
CA GLU A 33 -3.24 7.88 -2.69
C GLU A 33 -4.30 6.78 -2.82
N PRO A 34 -3.98 5.52 -3.22
CA PRO A 34 -4.94 4.43 -3.22
C PRO A 34 -5.51 4.12 -1.85
N ALA A 35 -4.71 4.24 -0.77
CA ALA A 35 -5.20 4.01 0.59
C ALA A 35 -6.29 5.03 0.97
N LEU A 36 -6.07 6.31 0.66
CA LEU A 36 -7.05 7.36 0.92
C LEU A 36 -8.29 7.22 0.03
N ALA A 37 -8.09 6.88 -1.26
CA ALA A 37 -9.18 6.60 -2.19
C ALA A 37 -10.00 5.38 -1.73
N ALA A 38 -9.36 4.31 -1.28
CA ALA A 38 -10.01 3.13 -0.76
C ALA A 38 -10.80 3.43 0.51
N GLN A 39 -10.27 4.28 1.41
CA GLN A 39 -11.00 4.71 2.61
C GLN A 39 -12.30 5.44 2.23
N ARG A 40 -12.24 6.38 1.28
CA ARG A 40 -13.40 7.10 0.78
C ARG A 40 -14.39 6.17 0.07
N HIS A 41 -13.89 5.25 -0.75
CA HIS A 41 -14.73 4.26 -1.43
C HIS A 41 -15.47 3.36 -0.44
N ARG A 42 -14.81 2.90 0.62
CA ARG A 42 -15.45 2.11 1.68
C ARG A 42 -16.51 2.90 2.43
N ALA A 43 -16.30 4.20 2.68
CA ALA A 43 -17.32 5.04 3.30
C ALA A 43 -18.55 5.22 2.39
N ALA A 44 -18.34 5.46 1.08
CA ALA A 44 -19.41 5.57 0.11
C ALA A 44 -20.24 4.28 -0.03
N LEU A 45 -19.57 3.13 -0.06
CA LEU A 45 -20.25 1.83 -0.10
C LEU A 45 -21.11 1.57 1.14
N ARG A 46 -20.65 1.96 2.34
CA ARG A 46 -21.44 1.83 3.57
C ARG A 46 -22.69 2.70 3.52
N ALA A 47 -22.54 3.97 3.13
CA ALA A 47 -23.68 4.88 2.98
C ALA A 47 -24.68 4.37 1.93
N ALA A 48 -24.20 3.80 0.81
CA ALA A 48 -25.07 3.22 -0.20
C ALA A 48 -25.80 1.96 0.29
N ALA A 49 -25.16 1.14 1.15
CA ALA A 49 -25.79 -0.02 1.76
C ALA A 49 -26.92 0.38 2.72
N GLU A 50 -26.68 1.39 3.57
CA GLU A 50 -27.69 1.91 4.51
C GLU A 50 -28.93 2.44 3.77
N LEU A 51 -28.75 3.19 2.67
CA LEU A 51 -29.87 3.68 1.85
C LEU A 51 -30.67 2.55 1.19
N ASN A 52 -30.03 1.45 0.80
CA ASN A 52 -30.71 0.29 0.22
C ASN A 52 -31.59 -0.40 1.28
N GLU A 53 -31.10 -0.54 2.51
CA GLU A 53 -31.85 -1.15 3.62
C GLU A 53 -33.07 -0.30 4.06
N GLU A 54 -32.97 1.03 3.98
CA GLU A 54 -34.10 1.95 4.22
C GLU A 54 -35.12 1.92 3.07
N GLY A 55 -34.65 1.81 1.82
CA GLY A 55 -35.52 1.69 0.65
C GLY A 55 -36.27 0.36 0.55
N GLU A 56 -35.73 -0.72 1.13
CA GLU A 56 -36.37 -2.04 1.17
C GLU A 56 -37.46 -2.14 2.27
N GLN A 57 -37.49 -1.21 3.22
CA GLN A 57 -38.43 -1.19 4.34
C GLN A 57 -39.69 -0.33 4.11
N VAL A 58 -39.84 0.33 2.95
CA VAL A 58 -41.00 1.15 2.55
C VAL A 58 -41.84 0.43 1.51
#